data_AF-A0A645DIV9-F1
#
_entry.id   AF-A0A645DIV9-F1
#
_cell.length_a   1.000
_cell.length_b   1.000
_cell.length_c   1.000
_cell.angle_alpha   90.00
_cell.angle_beta   90.00
_cell.angle_gamma   90.00
#
_symmetry.space_group_name_H-M   'P 1'
#
loop_
_entity.id
_entity.type
_entity.pdbx_description
1 polymer ?
#
loop_
_entity_poly.entity_id
_entity_poly.type
_entity_poly.pdbx_seq_one_letter_code
_entity_poly.pdbx_strand_id
1 'polypeptide(L)'
;MVAGGIGSAMADILGGYSHWALFTLIIKGFEGYFVGIIIKNSNNMIRTILATVVGTLIMVVGYFLAGIILKGSVIISAGSIPSNLVQGIISMILAIPLSYSLNKVKYVKTLKVNF
;
A
#
# COMPACT_ATOMS: atom_id res chain seq x y z
N MET A 1 5.57 3.52 -5.64
CA MET A 1 5.02 2.96 -6.88
C MET A 1 5.54 1.55 -7.12
N VAL A 2 6.66 1.36 -7.84
CA VAL A 2 7.06 0.03 -8.34
C VAL A 2 7.52 -0.94 -7.23
N ALA A 3 8.33 -0.45 -6.28
CA ALA A 3 8.88 -1.30 -5.22
C ALA A 3 7.81 -1.95 -4.32
N GLY A 4 6.72 -1.22 -4.04
CA GLY A 4 5.61 -1.73 -3.23
C GLY A 4 4.81 -2.83 -3.93
N GLY A 5 4.50 -2.64 -5.22
CA GLY A 5 3.79 -3.63 -6.01
C GLY A 5 4.59 -4.92 -6.21
N ILE A 6 5.84 -4.80 -6.68
CA ILE A 6 6.70 -5.95 -6.95
C ILE A 6 7.02 -6.71 -5.66
N GLY A 7 7.41 -6.00 -4.60
CA GLY A 7 7.74 -6.63 -3.32
C GLY A 7 6.57 -7.43 -2.74
N SER A 8 5.35 -6.88 -2.77
CA SER A 8 4.16 -7.59 -2.29
C SER A 8 3.77 -8.77 -3.19
N ALA A 9 3.88 -8.64 -4.52
CA ALA A 9 3.61 -9.75 -5.43
C ALA A 9 4.62 -10.91 -5.25
N MET A 10 5.89 -10.59 -5.02
CA MET A 10 6.90 -11.60 -4.69
C MET A 10 6.61 -12.28 -3.35
N ALA A 11 6.15 -11.52 -2.34
CA ALA A 11 5.76 -12.10 -1.06
C ALA A 11 4.60 -13.10 -1.22
N ASP A 12 3.62 -12.81 -2.09
CA ASP A 12 2.53 -13.74 -2.38
C ASP A 12 3.02 -15.02 -3.07
N ILE A 13 3.95 -14.90 -4.02
CA ILE A 13 4.54 -16.06 -4.71
C ILE A 13 5.28 -16.96 -3.71
N LEU A 14 6.18 -16.36 -2.92
CA LEU A 14 7.02 -17.07 -1.96
C LEU A 14 6.21 -17.62 -0.77
N GLY A 15 5.11 -16.95 -0.41
CA GLY A 15 4.23 -17.33 0.68
C GLY A 15 3.20 -18.41 0.33
N GLY A 16 3.19 -18.91 -0.91
CA GLY A 16 2.25 -19.95 -1.37
C GLY A 16 0.90 -19.42 -1.89
N TYR A 17 0.73 -18.10 -1.97
CA TYR A 17 -0.47 -17.43 -2.47
C TYR A 17 -0.29 -16.91 -3.91
N SER A 18 0.43 -17.64 -4.77
CA SER A 18 0.81 -17.18 -6.13
C SER A 18 -0.37 -16.68 -6.98
N HIS A 19 -1.57 -17.26 -6.80
CA HIS A 19 -2.80 -16.83 -7.48
C HIS A 19 -3.20 -15.38 -7.17
N TRP A 20 -2.79 -14.84 -6.02
CA TRP A 20 -3.00 -13.45 -5.63
C TRP A 20 -1.95 -12.50 -6.20
N ALA A 21 -0.77 -12.98 -6.59
CA ALA A 21 0.38 -12.14 -6.91
C ALA A 21 0.09 -11.11 -7.99
N LEU A 22 -0.63 -11.49 -9.06
CA LEU A 22 -1.02 -10.55 -10.12
C LEU A 22 -1.98 -9.47 -9.62
N PHE A 23 -2.99 -9.85 -8.83
CA PHE A 23 -3.93 -8.90 -8.24
C PHE A 23 -3.23 -7.97 -7.26
N THR A 24 -2.40 -8.51 -6.38
CA THR A 24 -1.60 -7.74 -5.43
C THR A 24 -0.67 -6.76 -6.14
N LEU A 25 0.01 -7.17 -7.21
CA LEU A 25 0.87 -6.29 -8.01
C LEU A 25 0.10 -5.07 -8.51
N ILE A 26 -1.10 -5.28 -9.05
CA ILE A 26 -1.97 -4.23 -9.56
C ILE A 26 -2.44 -3.34 -8.41
N ILE A 27 -3.03 -3.91 -7.35
CA ILE A 27 -3.59 -3.19 -6.22
C ILE A 27 -2.52 -2.33 -5.53
N LYS A 28 -1.39 -2.94 -5.17
CA LYS A 28 -0.27 -2.27 -4.48
C LYS A 28 0.45 -1.29 -5.40
N GLY A 29 0.51 -1.57 -6.71
CA GLY A 29 1.00 -0.65 -7.72
C GLY A 29 0.17 0.64 -7.77
N PHE A 30 -1.16 0.52 -7.86
CA PHE A 30 -2.08 1.65 -7.82
C PHE A 30 -2.05 2.39 -6.48
N GLU A 31 -2.08 1.66 -5.36
CA GLU A 31 -1.95 2.24 -4.02
C GLU A 31 -0.71 3.13 -3.93
N GLY A 32 0.46 2.57 -4.27
CA GLY A 32 1.72 3.31 -4.26
C GLY A 32 1.80 4.44 -5.28
N TYR A 33 0.96 4.41 -6.33
CA TYR A 33 0.86 5.48 -7.33
C TYR A 33 0.10 6.69 -6.79
N PHE A 34 -1.12 6.46 -6.29
CA PHE A 34 -1.94 7.53 -5.72
C PHE A 34 -1.31 8.14 -4.47
N VAL A 35 -0.79 7.31 -3.55
CA VAL A 35 -0.07 7.80 -2.36
C VAL A 35 1.11 8.68 -2.76
N GLY A 36 1.89 8.24 -3.76
CA GLY A 36 3.06 8.96 -4.25
C GLY A 36 2.71 10.33 -4.82
N ILE A 37 1.65 10.43 -5.63
CA ILE A 37 1.20 11.70 -6.21
C ILE A 37 0.74 12.69 -5.13
N ILE A 38 0.00 12.23 -4.12
CA ILE A 38 -0.53 13.10 -3.07
C ILE A 38 0.60 13.72 -2.22
N ILE A 39 1.66 12.95 -1.95
CA ILE A 39 2.79 13.38 -1.11
C ILE A 39 3.87 14.12 -1.92
N LYS A 40 3.97 13.92 -3.24
CA LYS A 40 5.08 14.41 -4.09
C LYS A 40 5.47 15.88 -3.84
N ASN A 41 4.49 16.77 -3.70
CA ASN A 41 4.72 18.22 -3.64
C ASN A 41 4.64 18.82 -2.22
N SER A 42 4.39 18.03 -1.17
CA SER A 42 4.38 18.53 0.20
C SER A 42 4.42 17.38 1.20
N ASN A 43 5.34 17.47 2.15
CA ASN A 43 5.55 16.49 3.20
C ASN A 43 4.81 16.85 4.51
N ASN A 44 3.66 17.53 4.39
CA ASN A 44 2.86 17.96 5.53
C ASN A 44 2.13 16.76 6.14
N MET A 45 2.07 16.70 7.48
CA MET A 45 1.41 15.64 8.24
C MET A 45 0.00 15.33 7.73
N ILE A 46 -0.80 16.38 7.44
CA ILE A 46 -2.17 16.25 6.93
C ILE A 46 -2.20 15.53 5.57
N ARG A 47 -1.28 15.86 4.66
CA ARG A 47 -1.19 15.20 3.35
C ARG A 47 -0.73 13.76 3.47
N THR A 48 0.21 13.47 4.37
CA THR A 48 0.65 12.09 4.64
C THR A 48 -0.51 11.26 5.18
N ILE A 49 -1.33 11.81 6.08
CA ILE A 49 -2.53 11.16 6.60
C ILE A 49 -3.55 10.94 5.47
N LEU A 50 -3.87 11.96 4.68
CA LEU A 50 -4.81 11.83 3.56
C LEU A 50 -4.33 10.79 2.53
N ALA A 51 -3.04 10.81 2.18
CA ALA A 51 -2.46 9.86 1.25
C ALA A 51 -2.59 8.42 1.75
N THR A 52 -2.27 8.17 3.03
CA THR A 52 -2.35 6.83 3.63
C THR A 52 -3.79 6.34 3.78
N VAL A 53 -4.76 7.24 4.04
CA VAL A 53 -6.19 6.90 3.98
C VAL A 53 -6.61 6.50 2.56
N VAL A 54 -6.25 7.29 1.55
CA VAL A 54 -6.54 6.97 0.15
C VAL A 54 -5.92 5.64 -0.27
N GLY A 55 -4.66 5.41 0.12
CA GLY A 55 -3.98 4.13 -0.13
C GLY A 55 -4.70 2.94 0.53
N THR A 56 -5.12 3.11 1.78
CA THR A 56 -5.88 2.08 2.51
C THR A 56 -7.21 1.77 1.83
N LEU A 57 -7.92 2.79 1.34
CA LEU A 57 -9.18 2.60 0.62
C LEU A 57 -8.97 1.85 -0.70
N ILE A 58 -7.95 2.22 -1.49
CA ILE A 58 -7.58 1.50 -2.72
C ILE A 58 -7.28 0.03 -2.43
N MET A 59 -6.52 -0.24 -1.37
CA MET A 59 -6.21 -1.59 -0.93
C MET A 59 -7.46 -2.38 -0.56
N VAL A 60 -8.32 -1.83 0.31
CA VAL A 60 -9.55 -2.51 0.78
C VAL A 60 -10.47 -2.83 -0.40
N VAL A 61 -10.73 -1.85 -1.27
CA VAL A 61 -11.59 -2.02 -2.45
C VAL A 61 -10.96 -3.00 -3.44
N GLY A 62 -9.66 -2.87 -3.69
CA GLY A 62 -8.93 -3.74 -4.61
C GLY A 62 -8.96 -5.20 -4.19
N TYR A 63 -8.64 -5.50 -2.93
CA TYR A 63 -8.68 -6.88 -2.42
C TYR A 63 -10.10 -7.43 -2.34
N PHE A 64 -11.10 -6.60 -2.04
CA PHE A 64 -12.49 -7.01 -2.08
C PHE A 64 -12.94 -7.40 -3.50
N LEU A 65 -12.61 -6.60 -4.51
CA LEU A 65 -12.94 -6.92 -5.90
C LEU A 65 -12.17 -8.15 -6.41
N ALA A 66 -10.87 -8.23 -6.12
CA ALA A 66 -10.05 -9.39 -6.45
C ALA A 66 -10.56 -10.67 -5.76
N GLY A 67 -11.00 -10.57 -4.51
CA GLY A 67 -11.59 -11.68 -3.77
C GLY A 67 -12.92 -12.15 -4.34
N ILE A 68 -13.76 -11.24 -4.86
CA ILE A 68 -14.99 -11.62 -5.58
C ILE A 68 -14.64 -12.43 -6.83
N ILE A 69 -13.65 -11.98 -7.61
CA ILE A 69 -13.22 -12.67 -8.84
C ILE A 69 -12.61 -14.04 -8.53
N LEU A 70 -11.75 -14.11 -7.52
CA LEU A 70 -11.02 -15.35 -7.16
C LEU A 70 -11.89 -16.38 -6.44
N LYS A 71 -12.78 -15.93 -5.55
CA LYS A 71 -13.58 -16.82 -4.68
C LYS A 71 -15.02 -17.01 -5.17
N GLY A 72 -15.47 -16.23 -6.14
CA GLY A 72 -16.82 -16.30 -6.70
C GLY A 72 -17.94 -15.89 -5.72
N SER A 73 -17.61 -15.38 -4.54
CA SER A 73 -18.58 -15.05 -3.49
C SER A 73 -18.29 -13.70 -2.86
N VAL A 74 -19.29 -12.81 -2.93
CA VAL A 74 -19.26 -11.48 -2.32
C VAL A 74 -19.15 -11.57 -0.80
N ILE A 75 -19.83 -12.53 -0.18
CA ILE A 75 -19.85 -12.71 1.28
C ILE A 75 -18.47 -13.14 1.78
N ILE A 76 -17.84 -14.11 1.11
CA ILE A 76 -16.50 -14.59 1.49
C ILE A 76 -15.46 -13.50 1.28
N SER A 77 -15.60 -12.70 0.21
CA SER A 77 -14.72 -11.55 -0.03
C SER A 77 -14.91 -10.42 0.98
N ALA A 78 -16.14 -10.16 1.44
CA ALA A 78 -16.41 -9.15 2.47
C ALA A 78 -15.64 -9.43 3.77
N GLY A 79 -15.32 -10.69 4.05
CA GLY A 79 -14.47 -11.09 5.17
C GLY A 79 -13.05 -10.51 5.13
N SER A 80 -12.53 -10.08 3.97
CA SER A 80 -11.21 -9.42 3.90
C SER A 80 -11.25 -7.93 4.27
N ILE A 81 -12.43 -7.31 4.34
CA ILE A 81 -12.55 -5.87 4.60
C ILE A 81 -12.02 -5.51 6.00
N PRO A 82 -12.43 -6.20 7.09
CA PRO A 82 -11.94 -5.87 8.43
C PRO A 82 -10.44 -6.07 8.57
N SER A 83 -9.89 -7.18 8.05
CA SER A 83 -8.45 -7.46 8.12
C SER A 83 -7.63 -6.40 7.36
N ASN A 84 -8.09 -6.00 6.18
CA ASN A 84 -7.40 -5.00 5.36
C ASN A 84 -7.48 -3.61 5.98
N LEU A 85 -8.60 -3.25 6.63
CA LEU A 85 -8.71 -1.99 7.38
C LEU A 85 -7.72 -1.96 8.55
N VAL A 86 -7.66 -3.03 9.35
CA VAL A 86 -6.70 -3.14 10.45
C VAL A 86 -5.26 -3.04 9.94
N GLN A 87 -4.94 -3.74 8.84
CA GLN A 87 -3.62 -3.67 8.19
C GLN A 87 -3.26 -2.24 7.77
N GLY A 88 -4.22 -1.50 7.18
CA GLY A 88 -4.02 -0.10 6.77
C GLY A 88 -3.75 0.82 7.96
N ILE A 89 -4.52 0.68 9.04
CA ILE A 89 -4.35 1.48 10.26
C ILE A 89 -2.98 1.21 10.90
N ILE A 90 -2.59 -0.05 11.06
CA ILE A 90 -1.28 -0.42 11.60
C ILE A 90 -0.15 0.15 10.72
N SER A 91 -0.31 0.03 9.40
CA SER A 91 0.66 0.58 8.45
C SER A 91 0.80 2.08 8.59
N MET A 92 -0.29 2.82 8.81
CA MET A 92 -0.27 4.26 9.02
C MET A 92 0.47 4.66 10.30
N ILE A 93 0.20 3.95 11.42
CA ILE A 93 0.85 4.18 12.72
C ILE A 93 2.37 3.97 12.62
N LEU A 94 2.80 2.96 11.86
CA LEU A 94 4.22 2.66 11.69
C LEU A 94 4.90 3.58 10.65
N ALA A 95 4.25 3.80 9.50
CA ALA A 95 4.86 4.51 8.37
C ALA A 95 5.13 5.99 8.65
N ILE A 96 4.26 6.66 9.42
CA ILE A 96 4.41 8.11 9.69
C ILE A 96 5.69 8.40 10.51
N PRO A 97 5.92 7.77 11.68
CA PRO A 97 7.17 7.93 12.44
C PRO A 97 8.41 7.49 11.66
N LEU A 98 8.33 6.36 10.95
CA LEU A 98 9.42 5.84 10.13
C LEU A 98 9.81 6.83 9.02
N SER A 99 8.83 7.39 8.31
CA SER A 99 9.06 8.39 7.27
C SER A 99 9.74 9.64 7.83
N TYR A 100 9.32 10.11 9.01
CA TYR A 100 9.95 11.26 9.66
C TYR A 100 11.41 10.98 10.08
N SER A 101 11.66 9.81 10.67
CA SER A 101 13.01 9.38 11.08
C SER A 101 13.94 9.19 9.87
N LEU A 102 13.48 8.55 8.79
CA LEU A 102 14.26 8.33 7.58
C LEU A 102 14.64 9.63 6.87
N ASN A 103 13.77 10.65 6.88
CA ASN A 103 14.09 11.96 6.32
C ASN A 103 15.23 12.70 7.06
N LYS A 104 15.60 12.27 8.27
CA LYS A 104 16.75 12.83 9.00
C LYS A 104 18.08 12.19 8.60
N VAL A 105 18.06 11.03 7.95
CA VAL A 105 19.27 10.29 7.56
C VAL A 105 19.92 10.95 6.33
N LYS A 106 21.21 11.31 6.44
CA LYS A 106 21.98 11.98 5.36
C LYS A 106 21.91 11.23 4.03
N TYR A 107 22.06 9.91 4.04
CA TYR A 107 22.03 9.08 2.83
C TYR A 107 20.70 9.18 2.06
N VAL A 108 19.58 9.20 2.79
CA VAL A 108 18.23 9.35 2.21
C VAL A 108 18.04 10.73 1.58
N LYS A 109 18.62 11.78 2.18
CA LYS A 109 18.59 13.13 1.60
C LYS A 109 19.36 13.21 0.29
N THR A 110 20.54 12.59 0.20
CA THR A 110 21.34 12.58 -1.03
C THR A 110 20.61 11.90 -2.19
N LEU A 111 19.86 10.82 -1.93
CA LEU A 111 19.05 10.15 -2.95
C LEU A 111 17.90 11.04 -3.46
N LYS A 112 17.25 11.81 -2.59
CA LYS A 112 16.16 12.72 -3.01
C LYS A 112 16.60 13.91 -3.88
N VAL A 113 17.87 14.29 -3.85
CA VAL A 113 18.38 15.42 -4.65
C VAL A 113 18.71 14.99 -6.08
N ASN A 114 18.90 13.68 -6.30
CA ASN A 114 19.36 13.13 -7.58
C ASN A 114 18.24 12.50 -8.43
N PHE A 115 16.97 12.54 -7.98
CA PHE A 115 15.78 12.04 -8.67
C PHE A 115 14.64 13.06 -8.56
#